data_AF-A0A2V7NWA8-F1
#
_entry.id   AF-A0A2V7NWA8-F1
#
_cell.length_a   1.000
_cell.length_b   1.000
_cell.length_c   1.000
_cell.angle_alpha   90.00
_cell.angle_beta   90.00
_cell.angle_gamma   90.00
#
_symmetry.space_group_name_H-M   'P 1'
#
loop_
_entity.id
_entity.type
_entity.pdbx_description
1 polymer ?
#
loop_
_entity_poly.entity_id
_entity_poly.type
_entity_poly.pdbx_seq_one_letter_code
_entity_poly.pdbx_strand_id
1 'polypeptide(L)'
;MSSTRVRRRVNAPRASVYRALLDARAVAQWMVPTGMTSHVHAFDAREGGSFRISLTYDAPTERGKTTAHTDTYHGRFVKLVTNERVVEVVEFETTDPALRGEMTITIALVEAG
;
A
#
# COMPACT_ATOMS: atom_id res chain seq x y z
N MET A 1 6.65 -9.12 18.63
CA MET A 1 6.22 -8.60 17.31
C MET A 1 7.38 -7.80 16.72
N SER A 2 7.85 -8.17 15.54
CA SER A 2 8.81 -7.37 14.78
C SER A 2 8.08 -6.19 14.13
N SER A 3 8.71 -5.03 14.09
CA SER A 3 8.20 -3.86 13.37
C SER A 3 9.31 -3.26 12.52
N THR A 4 9.00 -2.91 11.29
CA THR A 4 9.93 -2.19 10.39
C THR A 4 9.55 -0.73 10.35
N ARG A 5 10.54 0.17 10.39
CA ARG A 5 10.32 1.61 10.28
C ARG A 5 11.22 2.21 9.20
N VAL A 6 10.59 2.85 8.22
CA VAL A 6 11.26 3.61 7.15
C VAL A 6 10.87 5.08 7.28
N ARG A 7 11.78 5.98 6.91
CA ARG A 7 11.50 7.42 6.83
C ARG A 7 12.04 7.97 5.52
N ARG A 8 11.29 8.89 4.91
CA ARG A 8 11.68 9.58 3.67
C ARG A 8 11.24 11.03 3.74
N ARG A 9 12.08 11.95 3.28
CA ARG A 9 11.70 13.35 3.04
C ARG A 9 11.12 13.46 1.63
N VAL A 10 9.98 14.14 1.51
CA VAL A 10 9.30 14.40 0.24
C VAL A 10 9.18 15.92 0.10
N ASN A 11 9.66 16.47 -1.02
CA ASN A 11 9.59 17.91 -1.29
C ASN A 11 8.19 18.28 -1.82
N ALA A 12 7.17 18.19 -0.96
CA ALA A 12 5.79 18.51 -1.28
C ALA A 12 5.01 18.89 -0.01
N PRO A 13 3.95 19.71 -0.11
CA PRO A 13 3.06 19.97 1.02
C PRO A 13 2.43 18.67 1.56
N ARG A 14 2.28 18.55 2.88
CA ARG A 14 1.64 17.38 3.53
C ARG A 14 0.28 17.04 2.92
N ALA A 15 -0.51 18.03 2.56
CA ALA A 15 -1.82 17.83 1.94
C ALA A 15 -1.73 17.13 0.56
N SER A 16 -0.68 17.40 -0.21
CA SER A 16 -0.45 16.70 -1.49
C SER A 16 0.00 15.26 -1.27
N VAL A 17 0.88 15.02 -0.29
CA VAL A 17 1.30 13.65 0.08
C VAL A 17 0.10 12.85 0.59
N TYR A 18 -0.71 13.43 1.49
CA TYR A 18 -1.89 12.77 2.03
C TYR A 18 -2.90 12.39 0.95
N ARG A 19 -3.19 13.30 0.01
CA ARG A 19 -4.05 12.98 -1.14
C ARG A 19 -3.48 11.85 -1.99
N ALA A 20 -2.16 11.81 -2.22
CA ALA A 20 -1.53 10.73 -2.99
C ALA A 20 -1.63 9.35 -2.31
N LEU A 21 -1.79 9.29 -0.98
CA LEU A 21 -2.04 8.04 -0.25
C LEU A 21 -3.49 7.53 -0.43
N LEU A 22 -4.42 8.43 -0.76
CA LEU A 22 -5.86 8.15 -0.78
C LEU A 22 -6.49 8.25 -2.19
N ASP A 23 -5.69 8.60 -3.19
CA ASP A 23 -6.11 8.62 -4.59
C ASP A 23 -5.69 7.32 -5.28
N ALA A 24 -6.66 6.58 -5.78
CA ALA A 24 -6.44 5.27 -6.40
C ALA A 24 -5.47 5.34 -7.60
N ARG A 25 -5.52 6.43 -8.38
CA ARG A 25 -4.64 6.58 -9.55
C ARG A 25 -3.22 6.90 -9.13
N ALA A 26 -3.04 7.73 -8.10
CA ALA A 26 -1.74 8.01 -7.52
C ALA A 26 -1.15 6.73 -6.93
N VAL A 27 -1.89 5.99 -6.10
CA VAL A 27 -1.45 4.71 -5.50
C VAL A 27 -1.00 3.72 -6.58
N ALA A 28 -1.74 3.58 -7.68
CA ALA A 28 -1.35 2.73 -8.81
C ALA A 28 -0.01 3.14 -9.47
N GLN A 29 0.40 4.40 -9.35
CA GLN A 29 1.62 4.91 -9.97
C GLN A 29 2.83 4.91 -9.03
N TRP A 30 2.66 5.28 -7.77
CA TRP A 30 3.79 5.49 -6.85
C TRP A 30 3.96 4.38 -5.82
N MET A 31 2.88 3.70 -5.42
CA MET A 31 2.91 2.65 -4.39
C MET A 31 3.18 1.27 -5.03
N VAL A 32 4.12 1.25 -5.97
CA VAL A 32 4.55 0.08 -6.72
C VAL A 32 6.08 -0.01 -6.64
N PRO A 33 6.65 -1.18 -6.30
CA PRO A 33 8.09 -1.37 -6.34
C PRO A 33 8.64 -1.18 -7.76
N THR A 34 9.90 -0.77 -7.87
CA THR A 34 10.62 -0.74 -9.15
C THR A 34 10.60 -2.13 -9.80
N GLY A 35 10.32 -2.20 -11.10
CA GLY A 35 10.24 -3.45 -11.86
C GLY A 35 8.89 -4.16 -11.76
N MET A 36 7.86 -3.46 -11.26
CA MET A 36 6.49 -3.93 -11.22
C MET A 36 5.52 -2.89 -11.77
N THR A 37 4.36 -3.37 -12.20
CA THR A 37 3.17 -2.58 -12.51
C THR A 37 2.06 -2.85 -11.50
N SER A 38 1.25 -1.83 -11.20
CA SER A 38 0.15 -1.94 -10.23
C SER A 38 -1.21 -1.81 -10.91
N HIS A 39 -2.16 -2.66 -10.49
CA HIS A 39 -3.55 -2.60 -10.86
C HIS A 39 -4.42 -2.50 -9.61
N VAL A 40 -5.16 -1.40 -9.49
CA VAL A 40 -6.09 -1.15 -8.39
C VAL A 40 -7.48 -1.62 -8.80
N HIS A 41 -7.94 -2.72 -8.20
CA HIS A 41 -9.24 -3.34 -8.53
C HIS A 41 -10.40 -2.62 -7.86
N ALA A 42 -10.20 -2.18 -6.62
CA ALA A 42 -11.18 -1.47 -5.81
C ALA A 42 -10.44 -0.56 -4.83
N PHE A 43 -11.03 0.60 -4.54
CA PHE A 43 -10.43 1.57 -3.63
C PHE A 43 -11.48 2.52 -3.04
N ASP A 44 -11.93 2.24 -1.82
CA ASP A 44 -12.88 3.07 -1.07
C ASP A 44 -12.12 3.82 0.04
N ALA A 45 -11.65 5.03 -0.27
CA ALA A 45 -10.71 5.80 0.55
C ALA A 45 -11.36 6.55 1.73
N ARG A 46 -12.05 5.81 2.60
CA ARG A 46 -12.67 6.31 3.83
C ARG A 46 -12.41 5.34 4.98
N GLU A 47 -12.56 5.79 6.22
CA GLU A 47 -12.48 4.87 7.37
C GLU A 47 -13.52 3.74 7.23
N GLY A 48 -13.06 2.50 7.42
CA GLY A 48 -13.84 1.28 7.19
C GLY A 48 -13.99 0.88 5.71
N GLY A 49 -13.55 1.72 4.77
CA GLY A 49 -13.50 1.40 3.35
C GLY A 49 -12.38 0.40 3.03
N SER A 50 -12.58 -0.40 1.98
CA SER A 50 -11.68 -1.46 1.55
C SER A 50 -10.99 -1.15 0.22
N PHE A 51 -9.85 -1.78 -0.01
CA PHE A 51 -9.16 -1.77 -1.29
C PHE A 51 -8.60 -3.14 -1.65
N ARG A 52 -8.31 -3.35 -2.93
CA ARG A 52 -7.65 -4.55 -3.45
C ARG A 52 -6.71 -4.16 -4.60
N ILE A 53 -5.46 -4.59 -4.52
CA ILE A 53 -4.40 -4.19 -5.43
C ILE A 53 -3.61 -5.43 -5.86
N SER A 54 -3.30 -5.52 -7.15
CA SER A 54 -2.36 -6.50 -7.70
C SER A 54 -1.11 -5.80 -8.21
N LEU A 55 0.06 -6.31 -7.84
CA LEU A 55 1.36 -5.93 -8.36
C LEU A 55 1.85 -7.04 -9.28
N THR A 56 2.18 -6.70 -10.52
CA THR A 56 2.67 -7.64 -11.53
C THR A 56 4.12 -7.36 -11.83
N TYR A 57 4.95 -8.39 -11.81
CA TYR A 57 6.36 -8.29 -12.14
C TYR A 57 6.56 -8.05 -13.65
N ASP A 58 7.39 -7.08 -14.00
CA ASP A 58 7.65 -6.75 -15.41
C ASP A 58 8.53 -7.82 -16.09
N ALA A 59 9.44 -8.43 -15.32
CA ALA A 59 10.31 -9.50 -15.81
C ALA A 59 9.61 -10.87 -15.73
N PRO A 60 9.57 -11.65 -16.83
CA PRO A 60 8.85 -12.93 -16.88
C PRO A 60 9.51 -14.04 -16.05
N THR A 61 10.69 -13.80 -15.49
CA THR A 61 11.43 -14.78 -14.67
C THR A 61 11.15 -14.65 -13.17
N GLU A 62 10.47 -13.59 -12.73
CA GLU A 62 10.22 -13.33 -11.31
C GLU A 62 8.92 -13.98 -10.83
N ARG A 63 8.94 -14.60 -9.65
CA ARG A 63 7.79 -15.33 -9.09
C ARG A 63 7.01 -14.46 -8.11
N GLY A 64 5.71 -14.31 -8.34
CA GLY A 64 4.80 -13.64 -7.41
C GLY A 64 4.39 -14.50 -6.21
N LYS A 65 3.80 -13.83 -5.21
CA LYS A 65 3.33 -14.38 -3.92
C LYS A 65 1.89 -14.87 -3.99
N THR A 66 1.11 -14.42 -4.97
CA THR A 66 -0.30 -14.82 -5.17
C THR A 66 -0.46 -15.73 -6.39
N THR A 67 0.11 -15.34 -7.52
CA THR A 67 0.20 -16.19 -8.73
C THR A 67 1.64 -16.26 -9.21
N ALA A 68 1.88 -16.96 -10.32
CA ALA A 68 3.21 -17.10 -10.90
C ALA A 68 3.96 -15.76 -11.09
N HIS A 69 3.27 -14.66 -11.38
CA HIS A 69 3.90 -13.35 -11.67
C HIS A 69 3.19 -12.16 -10.99
N THR A 70 2.34 -12.41 -9.99
CA THR A 70 1.54 -11.36 -9.35
C THR A 70 1.49 -11.52 -7.84
N ASP A 71 1.62 -10.41 -7.13
CA ASP A 71 1.30 -10.25 -5.71
C ASP A 71 -0.04 -9.52 -5.61
N THR A 72 -1.08 -10.16 -5.08
CA THR A 72 -2.36 -9.50 -4.79
C THR A 72 -2.55 -9.40 -3.30
N TYR A 73 -2.94 -8.22 -2.85
CA TYR A 73 -3.31 -7.99 -1.46
C TYR A 73 -4.59 -7.17 -1.40
N HIS A 74 -5.30 -7.34 -0.31
CA HIS A 74 -6.45 -6.52 0.03
C HIS A 74 -6.21 -5.86 1.38
N GLY A 75 -6.99 -4.82 1.67
CA GLY A 75 -6.89 -4.13 2.93
C GLY A 75 -8.08 -3.25 3.24
N ARG A 76 -8.02 -2.63 4.42
CA ARG A 76 -9.02 -1.69 4.91
C ARG A 76 -8.36 -0.49 5.57
N PHE A 77 -8.95 0.69 5.38
CA PHE A 77 -8.55 1.90 6.09
C PHE A 77 -9.10 1.86 7.52
N VAL A 78 -8.21 1.79 8.50
CA VAL A 78 -8.56 1.73 9.92
C VAL A 78 -8.75 3.13 10.50
N LYS A 79 -7.87 4.07 10.11
CA LYS A 79 -7.90 5.44 10.61
C LYS A 79 -7.32 6.42 9.60
N LEU A 80 -8.03 7.52 9.37
CA LEU A 80 -7.66 8.59 8.46
C LEU A 80 -7.70 9.92 9.21
N VAL A 81 -6.52 10.52 9.45
CA VAL A 81 -6.41 11.86 10.02
C VAL A 81 -5.86 12.77 8.94
N THR A 82 -6.71 13.67 8.45
CA THR A 82 -6.45 14.57 7.32
C THR A 82 -5.08 15.23 7.44
N ASN A 83 -4.21 14.99 6.45
CA ASN A 83 -2.84 15.54 6.34
C ASN A 83 -1.84 15.05 7.41
N GLU A 84 -2.19 14.09 8.27
CA GLU A 84 -1.34 13.64 9.38
C GLU A 84 -1.09 12.14 9.40
N ARG A 85 -2.11 11.32 9.13
CA ARG A 85 -2.01 9.88 9.35
C ARG A 85 -2.95 9.07 8.49
N VAL A 86 -2.41 7.99 7.94
CA VAL A 86 -3.17 6.89 7.33
C VAL A 86 -2.78 5.61 8.04
N VAL A 87 -3.76 4.87 8.53
CA VAL A 87 -3.58 3.53 9.11
C VAL A 87 -4.40 2.54 8.29
N GLU A 88 -3.75 1.51 7.80
CA GLU A 88 -4.35 0.44 7.03
C GLU A 88 -3.98 -0.91 7.62
N VAL A 89 -4.86 -1.88 7.41
CA VAL A 89 -4.57 -3.29 7.64
C VAL A 89 -4.63 -3.98 6.29
N VAL A 90 -3.58 -4.74 5.96
CA VAL A 90 -3.42 -5.44 4.69
C VAL A 90 -3.15 -6.91 4.91
N GLU A 91 -3.59 -7.73 3.97
CA GLU A 91 -3.29 -9.16 3.92
C GLU A 91 -3.06 -9.60 2.46
N PHE A 92 -2.06 -10.47 2.26
CA PHE A 92 -1.82 -11.06 0.94
C PHE A 92 -2.87 -12.13 0.63
N GLU A 93 -3.38 -12.13 -0.59
CA GLU A 93 -4.16 -13.24 -1.11
C GLU A 93 -3.19 -14.37 -1.48
N THR A 94 -2.88 -15.26 -0.54
CA THR A 94 -1.90 -16.32 -0.75
C THR A 94 -2.24 -17.59 0.03
N THR A 95 -1.87 -18.74 -0.55
CA THR A 95 -1.97 -20.04 0.13
C THR A 95 -0.74 -20.36 0.97
N ASP A 96 0.37 -19.62 0.83
CA ASP A 96 1.60 -19.84 1.60
C ASP A 96 1.38 -19.49 3.08
N PRO A 97 1.43 -20.46 4.02
CA PRO A 97 1.24 -20.19 5.44
C PRO A 97 2.19 -19.14 6.02
N ALA A 98 3.40 -18.98 5.48
CA ALA A 98 4.40 -18.04 5.98
C ALA A 98 4.07 -16.57 5.68
N LEU A 99 3.17 -16.33 4.72
CA LEU A 99 2.79 -15.00 4.24
C LEU A 99 1.34 -14.63 4.61
N ARG A 100 0.62 -15.51 5.32
CA ARG A 100 -0.74 -15.26 5.80
C ARG A 100 -0.75 -14.34 7.03
N GLY A 101 -1.86 -13.66 7.22
CA GLY A 101 -2.13 -12.84 8.38
C GLY A 101 -2.09 -11.34 8.09
N GLU A 102 -2.87 -10.62 8.89
CA GLU A 102 -2.97 -9.18 8.81
C GLU A 102 -1.67 -8.49 9.22
N MET A 103 -1.25 -7.52 8.41
CA MET A 103 -0.20 -6.56 8.74
C MET A 103 -0.81 -5.17 8.88
N THR A 104 -0.50 -4.48 9.98
CA THR A 104 -0.86 -3.07 10.15
C THR A 104 0.24 -2.17 9.59
N ILE A 105 -0.11 -1.28 8.67
CA ILE A 105 0.76 -0.22 8.17
C ILE A 105 0.27 1.11 8.73
N THR A 106 1.19 1.89 9.30
CA THR A 106 0.93 3.25 9.77
C THR A 106 1.85 4.23 9.03
N ILE A 107 1.23 5.12 8.25
CA ILE A 107 1.92 6.20 7.55
C ILE A 107 1.63 7.48 8.33
N ALA A 108 2.68 8.10 8.88
CA ALA A 108 2.59 9.37 9.58
C ALA A 108 3.31 10.47 8.78
N LEU A 109 2.60 11.57 8.54
CA LEU A 109 3.10 12.75 7.85
C LEU A 109 3.47 13.81 8.89
N VAL A 110 4.72 14.24 8.87
CA VAL A 110 5.25 15.29 9.75
C VAL A 110 5.93 16.34 8.90
N GLU A 111 5.90 17.60 9.35
CA GLU A 111 6.68 18.65 8.70
C GLU A 111 8.16 18.31 8.79
N ALA A 112 8.85 18.45 7.66
CA ALA A 112 10.30 18.42 7.63
C ALA A 112 10.79 19.85 7.84
N GLY A 113 11.26 20.15 9.06
CA GLY A 113 11.94 21.41 9.36
C GLY A 113 13.22 21.60 8.56
#